data_AF-A0A7J7YWZ9-F1
#
_entry.id   AF-A0A7J7YWZ9-F1
#
_cell.length_a   1.000
_cell.length_b   1.000
_cell.length_c   1.000
_cell.angle_alpha   90.00
_cell.angle_beta   90.00
_cell.angle_gamma   90.00
#
_symmetry.space_group_name_H-M   'P 1'
#
loop_
_entity.id
_entity.type
_entity.pdbx_description
1 polymer ?
#
loop_
_entity_poly.entity_id
_entity_poly.type
_entity_poly.pdbx_seq_one_letter_code
_entity_poly.pdbx_strand_id
1 'polypeptide(L)'
;MFTLLFQLLQQVTECDTKMHVLHVLSCVIERVNMQIRPYVGCLVQYLPLLWKQSEEHNMLRCAILTTLIHLVQGLGADSKNLYPFLLPVIQLSTDVSQPPHVYLLEDGLELWLVTLENSPCITPELLRIFQNMPPLLEQSSENLRTCFKIINSYIFLSSTEFLQTYAAGLCQSFCELLNDITTEGQVQVLKVVENALKVNPVLGSQIFQPILPCVFRGIIEGERYPVVMSTYLGVMGRVMLQNTSFFSSLLNVMAHKCNQEMDQLLGNMIEMWVDRMDNITQPERRKLSALALLSLLPSDNSVIQDKFCGIINISVEGLHDVMTEDPETRTYKDCMLMSHLEEPKATEDEEPPTEQDKRKKMLALKDPVHTVSLQQFTYEKLKAQQELLGEQGFQSLMETVDTEIVTQLQEFLQGF
;
A
#
# COMPACT_ATOMS: atom_id res chain seq x y z
N MET A 1 0.82 21.25 -35.16
CA MET A 1 -0.57 21.24 -34.62
C MET A 1 -0.62 21.87 -33.23
N PHE A 2 0.07 21.33 -32.23
CA PHE A 2 0.04 21.83 -30.84
C PHE A 2 0.28 23.35 -30.72
N THR A 3 1.31 23.88 -31.39
CA THR A 3 1.61 25.33 -31.41
C THR A 3 0.46 26.18 -31.95
N LEU A 4 -0.28 25.70 -32.95
CA LEU A 4 -1.41 26.44 -33.54
C LEU A 4 -2.61 26.47 -32.59
N LEU A 5 -2.88 25.36 -31.88
CA LEU A 5 -3.90 25.32 -30.83
C LEU A 5 -3.57 26.26 -29.68
N PHE A 6 -2.30 26.31 -29.27
CA PHE A 6 -1.84 27.28 -28.28
C PHE A 6 -2.02 28.74 -28.74
N GLN A 7 -1.68 29.06 -29.99
CA GLN A 7 -1.92 30.40 -30.55
C GLN A 7 -3.41 30.75 -30.57
N LEU A 8 -4.27 29.79 -30.92
CA LEU A 8 -5.72 29.98 -30.86
C LEU A 8 -6.18 30.29 -29.43
N LEU A 9 -5.69 29.55 -28.42
CA LEU A 9 -6.00 29.78 -27.00
C LEU A 9 -5.68 31.21 -26.55
N GLN A 10 -4.60 31.81 -27.06
CA GLN A 10 -4.21 33.18 -26.74
C GLN A 10 -5.08 34.24 -27.43
N GLN A 11 -5.61 33.93 -28.62
CA GLN A 11 -6.38 34.88 -29.43
C GLN A 11 -7.85 34.97 -29.01
N VAL A 12 -8.42 33.87 -28.50
CA VAL A 12 -9.83 33.83 -28.10
C VAL A 12 -10.04 34.54 -26.77
N THR A 13 -11.15 35.28 -26.65
CA THR A 13 -11.54 36.01 -25.44
C THR A 13 -12.61 35.30 -24.63
N GLU A 14 -13.51 34.59 -25.30
CA GLU A 14 -14.64 33.88 -24.71
C GLU A 14 -14.18 32.69 -23.85
N CYS A 15 -14.69 32.60 -22.61
CA CYS A 15 -14.33 31.53 -21.68
C CYS A 15 -14.69 30.15 -22.24
N ASP A 16 -15.86 30.02 -22.85
CA ASP A 16 -16.32 28.76 -23.44
C ASP A 16 -15.36 28.28 -24.53
N THR A 17 -14.94 29.16 -25.44
CA THR A 17 -13.97 28.79 -26.47
C THR A 17 -12.62 28.41 -25.87
N LYS A 18 -12.13 29.13 -24.84
CA LYS A 18 -10.90 28.77 -24.14
C LYS A 18 -10.98 27.38 -23.52
N MET A 19 -12.10 27.03 -22.89
CA MET A 19 -12.32 25.69 -22.33
C MET A 19 -12.24 24.60 -23.40
N HIS A 20 -12.89 24.79 -24.56
CA HIS A 20 -12.84 23.83 -25.65
C HIS A 20 -11.42 23.66 -26.21
N VAL A 21 -10.67 24.76 -26.37
CA VAL A 21 -9.28 24.69 -26.84
C VAL A 21 -8.38 23.98 -25.82
N LEU A 22 -8.54 24.26 -24.53
CA LEU A 22 -7.82 23.56 -23.45
C LEU A 22 -8.15 22.06 -23.41
N HIS A 23 -9.41 21.69 -23.63
CA HIS A 23 -9.81 20.29 -23.70
C HIS A 23 -9.11 19.57 -24.86
N VAL A 24 -9.11 20.15 -26.06
CA VAL A 24 -8.39 19.57 -27.21
C VAL A 24 -6.89 19.48 -26.95
N LEU A 25 -6.29 20.51 -26.34
CA LEU A 25 -4.87 20.47 -25.94
C LEU A 25 -4.61 19.33 -24.95
N SER A 26 -5.49 19.14 -23.96
CA SER A 26 -5.39 18.07 -22.97
C SER A 26 -5.43 16.69 -23.63
N CYS A 27 -6.37 16.44 -24.54
CA CYS A 27 -6.43 15.19 -25.30
C CYS A 27 -5.16 14.94 -26.13
N VAL A 28 -4.57 16.00 -26.71
CA VAL A 28 -3.30 15.86 -27.45
C VAL A 28 -2.16 15.51 -26.48
N ILE A 29 -2.09 16.14 -25.31
CA ILE A 29 -1.06 15.85 -24.30
C ILE A 29 -1.18 14.39 -23.82
N GLU A 30 -2.39 13.96 -23.48
CA GLU A 30 -2.70 12.59 -23.07
C GLU A 30 -2.20 11.56 -24.10
N ARG A 31 -2.55 11.75 -25.38
CA ARG A 31 -2.23 10.77 -26.43
C ARG A 31 -0.77 10.78 -26.87
N VAL A 32 -0.08 11.91 -26.71
CA VAL A 32 1.34 12.04 -27.07
C VAL A 32 2.26 11.64 -25.91
N ASN A 33 1.74 11.67 -24.67
CA ASN A 33 2.43 11.28 -23.44
C ASN A 33 3.84 11.94 -23.35
N MET A 34 4.91 11.22 -23.02
CA MET A 34 6.26 11.77 -22.83
C MET A 34 6.80 12.57 -24.01
N GLN A 35 6.35 12.30 -25.24
CA GLN A 35 6.82 12.98 -26.43
C GLN A 35 6.34 14.45 -26.52
N ILE A 36 5.46 14.87 -25.61
CA ILE A 36 4.93 16.24 -25.57
C ILE A 36 5.92 17.25 -24.99
N ARG A 37 6.90 16.78 -24.20
CA ARG A 37 7.90 17.59 -23.47
C ARG A 37 8.51 18.76 -24.27
N PRO A 38 8.99 18.60 -25.51
CA PRO A 38 9.58 19.71 -26.27
C PRO A 38 8.57 20.78 -26.69
N TYR A 39 7.26 20.53 -26.61
CA TYR A 39 6.22 21.40 -27.15
C TYR A 39 5.45 22.21 -26.09
N VAL A 40 5.49 21.82 -24.81
CA VAL A 40 4.63 22.40 -23.76
C VAL A 40 5.15 23.70 -23.14
N GLY A 41 6.37 24.12 -23.45
CA GLY A 41 7.03 25.25 -22.77
C GLY A 41 6.19 26.54 -22.76
N CYS A 42 5.62 26.93 -23.91
CA CYS A 42 4.78 28.12 -24.01
C CYS A 42 3.46 27.98 -23.22
N LEU A 43 2.87 26.78 -23.22
CA LEU A 43 1.64 26.50 -22.48
C LEU A 43 1.89 26.61 -20.98
N VAL A 44 2.96 25.99 -20.48
CA VAL A 44 3.38 26.05 -19.07
C VAL A 44 3.56 27.49 -18.58
N GLN A 45 4.14 28.37 -19.40
CA GLN A 45 4.32 29.78 -19.05
C GLN A 45 3.00 30.57 -19.06
N TYR A 46 2.01 30.14 -19.84
CA TYR A 46 0.73 30.83 -20.00
C TYR A 46 -0.31 30.44 -18.95
N LEU A 47 -0.35 29.18 -18.52
CA LEU A 47 -1.34 28.68 -17.56
C LEU A 47 -1.44 29.49 -16.25
N PRO A 48 -0.33 29.98 -15.64
CA PRO A 48 -0.41 30.84 -14.45
C PRO A 48 -1.17 32.15 -14.70
N LEU A 49 -0.98 32.74 -15.88
CA LEU A 49 -1.68 33.97 -16.26
C LEU A 49 -3.16 33.69 -16.48
N LEU A 50 -3.48 32.58 -17.17
CA LEU A 50 -4.85 32.17 -17.43
C LEU A 50 -5.60 31.85 -16.13
N TRP A 51 -4.95 31.17 -15.17
CA TRP A 51 -5.51 30.88 -13.85
C TRP A 51 -5.86 32.13 -13.05
N LYS A 52 -5.00 33.15 -13.13
CA LYS A 52 -5.27 34.45 -12.49
C LYS A 52 -6.43 35.18 -13.17
N GLN A 53 -6.53 35.11 -14.49
CA GLN A 53 -7.63 35.73 -15.24
C GLN A 53 -8.97 35.01 -15.04
N SER A 54 -8.95 33.73 -14.69
CA SER A 54 -10.16 32.92 -14.46
C SER A 54 -10.66 32.96 -13.01
N GLU A 55 -10.32 34.00 -12.24
CA GLU A 55 -10.64 34.05 -10.81
C GLU A 55 -12.13 33.88 -10.49
N GLU A 56 -12.98 34.48 -11.31
CA GLU A 56 -14.44 34.40 -11.19
C GLU A 56 -15.06 33.29 -12.07
N HIS A 57 -14.23 32.50 -12.77
CA HIS A 57 -14.67 31.51 -13.76
C HIS A 57 -14.23 30.09 -13.38
N ASN A 58 -14.95 29.48 -12.42
CA ASN A 58 -14.61 28.15 -11.89
C ASN A 58 -14.58 27.06 -12.97
N MET A 59 -15.48 27.07 -13.97
CA MET A 59 -15.44 26.08 -15.06
C MET A 59 -14.16 26.17 -15.90
N LEU A 60 -13.65 27.38 -16.14
CA LEU A 60 -12.37 27.57 -16.82
C LEU A 60 -11.20 27.11 -15.94
N ARG A 61 -11.32 27.24 -14.61
CA ARG A 61 -10.35 26.66 -13.67
C ARG A 61 -10.36 25.13 -13.70
N CYS A 62 -11.53 24.47 -13.78
CA CYS A 62 -11.61 23.02 -13.99
C CYS A 62 -10.84 22.61 -15.26
N ALA A 63 -11.08 23.27 -16.39
CA ALA A 63 -10.35 23.00 -17.63
C ALA A 63 -8.82 23.18 -17.51
N ILE A 64 -8.36 24.15 -16.70
CA ILE A 64 -6.94 24.34 -16.39
C ILE A 64 -6.41 23.20 -15.53
N LEU A 65 -7.15 22.76 -14.50
CA LEU A 65 -6.77 21.61 -13.66
C LEU A 65 -6.63 20.34 -14.49
N THR A 66 -7.62 20.04 -15.35
CA THR A 66 -7.55 18.91 -16.29
C THR A 66 -6.33 19.01 -17.20
N THR A 67 -6.01 20.21 -17.71
CA THR A 67 -4.80 20.41 -18.52
C THR A 67 -3.53 20.14 -17.71
N LEU A 68 -3.48 20.58 -16.45
CA LEU A 68 -2.34 20.35 -15.56
C LEU A 68 -2.15 18.87 -15.23
N ILE A 69 -3.22 18.09 -15.05
CA ILE A 69 -3.16 16.64 -14.81
C ILE A 69 -2.38 15.96 -15.95
N HIS A 70 -2.82 16.17 -17.18
CA HIS A 70 -2.18 15.60 -18.36
C HIS A 70 -0.76 16.12 -18.57
N LEU A 71 -0.50 17.40 -18.26
CA LEU A 71 0.85 17.96 -18.32
C LEU A 71 1.79 17.28 -17.32
N VAL A 72 1.36 17.04 -16.09
CA VAL A 72 2.17 16.36 -15.08
C VAL A 72 2.49 14.94 -15.53
N GLN A 73 1.51 14.20 -16.06
CA GLN A 73 1.73 12.85 -16.62
C GLN A 73 2.74 12.87 -17.78
N GLY A 74 2.54 13.74 -18.78
CA GLY A 74 3.44 13.82 -19.94
C GLY A 74 4.86 14.30 -19.59
N LEU A 75 5.00 15.15 -18.56
CA LEU A 75 6.32 15.59 -18.08
C LEU A 75 7.00 14.56 -17.17
N GLY A 76 6.26 13.69 -16.49
CA GLY A 76 6.80 12.75 -15.51
C GLY A 76 7.62 13.47 -14.42
N ALA A 77 8.84 12.99 -14.14
CA ALA A 77 9.75 13.60 -13.17
C ALA A 77 10.11 15.08 -13.44
N ASP A 78 9.99 15.54 -14.70
CA ASP A 78 10.26 16.93 -15.08
C ASP A 78 9.11 17.87 -14.67
N SER A 79 7.97 17.33 -14.22
CA SER A 79 6.83 18.10 -13.68
C SER A 79 7.19 18.94 -12.46
N LYS A 80 8.30 18.61 -11.77
CA LYS A 80 8.86 19.43 -10.67
C LYS A 80 9.09 20.90 -11.06
N ASN A 81 9.33 21.17 -12.34
CA ASN A 81 9.52 22.52 -12.85
C ASN A 81 8.23 23.35 -12.80
N LEU A 82 7.06 22.70 -12.68
CA LEU A 82 5.75 23.35 -12.55
C LEU A 82 5.41 23.71 -11.10
N TYR A 83 6.12 23.18 -10.10
CA TYR A 83 5.76 23.31 -8.67
C TYR A 83 5.45 24.74 -8.20
N PRO A 84 6.20 25.79 -8.60
CA PRO A 84 5.90 27.15 -8.18
C PRO A 84 4.48 27.63 -8.50
N PHE A 85 3.85 27.08 -9.54
CA PHE A 85 2.46 27.34 -9.91
C PHE A 85 1.53 26.18 -9.51
N LEU A 86 1.97 24.95 -9.73
CA LEU A 86 1.18 23.73 -9.53
C LEU A 86 0.77 23.53 -8.07
N LEU A 87 1.69 23.71 -7.11
CA LEU A 87 1.43 23.43 -5.70
C LEU A 87 0.42 24.41 -5.08
N PRO A 88 0.51 25.75 -5.31
CA PRO A 88 -0.54 26.67 -4.90
C PRO A 88 -1.92 26.37 -5.51
N VAL A 89 -1.96 25.90 -6.76
CA VAL A 89 -3.22 25.53 -7.42
C VAL A 89 -3.85 24.32 -6.72
N ILE A 90 -3.08 23.27 -6.42
CA ILE A 90 -3.54 22.11 -5.66
C ILE A 90 -4.03 22.53 -4.28
N GLN A 91 -3.26 23.39 -3.59
CA GLN A 91 -3.64 23.84 -2.25
C GLN A 91 -4.98 24.60 -2.27
N LEU A 92 -5.23 25.44 -3.27
CA LEU A 92 -6.49 26.19 -3.40
C LEU A 92 -7.66 25.27 -3.80
N SER A 93 -7.44 24.35 -4.73
CA SER A 93 -8.51 23.47 -5.23
C SER A 93 -8.96 22.44 -4.19
N THR A 94 -8.08 22.10 -3.24
CA THR A 94 -8.35 21.11 -2.18
C THR A 94 -8.67 21.72 -0.81
N ASP A 95 -8.76 23.05 -0.72
CA ASP A 95 -9.17 23.75 0.51
C ASP A 95 -10.69 23.82 0.61
N VAL A 96 -11.28 22.92 1.39
CA VAL A 96 -12.73 22.84 1.63
C VAL A 96 -13.32 24.04 2.37
N SER A 97 -12.48 24.91 2.95
CA SER A 97 -12.94 26.17 3.56
C SER A 97 -13.24 27.25 2.51
N GLN A 98 -12.78 27.09 1.27
CA GLN A 98 -12.93 28.09 0.21
C GLN A 98 -14.13 27.77 -0.70
N PRO A 99 -14.97 28.74 -1.07
CA PRO A 99 -16.13 28.49 -1.95
C PRO A 99 -15.85 27.75 -3.26
N PRO A 100 -14.70 27.93 -3.95
CA PRO A 100 -14.41 27.22 -5.20
C PRO A 100 -14.28 25.69 -5.07
N HIS A 101 -14.09 25.13 -3.87
CA HIS A 101 -13.89 23.68 -3.70
C HIS A 101 -15.02 22.86 -4.33
N VAL A 102 -16.27 23.35 -4.28
CA VAL A 102 -17.45 22.67 -4.85
C VAL A 102 -17.28 22.33 -6.33
N TYR A 103 -16.48 23.12 -7.06
CA TYR A 103 -16.19 22.91 -8.48
C TYR A 103 -14.83 22.27 -8.73
N LEU A 104 -13.84 22.58 -7.88
CA LEU A 104 -12.44 22.28 -8.15
C LEU A 104 -11.93 21.03 -7.45
N LEU A 105 -12.65 20.51 -6.46
CA LEU A 105 -12.11 19.52 -5.53
C LEU A 105 -11.74 18.21 -6.22
N GLU A 106 -12.61 17.67 -7.08
CA GLU A 106 -12.38 16.39 -7.76
C GLU A 106 -11.11 16.44 -8.62
N ASP A 107 -11.05 17.39 -9.56
CA ASP A 107 -9.86 17.64 -10.39
C ASP A 107 -8.64 18.03 -9.55
N GLY A 108 -8.84 18.73 -8.43
CA GLY A 108 -7.78 19.15 -7.51
C GLY A 108 -7.11 17.97 -6.80
N LEU A 109 -7.90 16.99 -6.35
CA LEU A 109 -7.42 15.76 -5.74
C LEU A 109 -6.73 14.87 -6.77
N GLU A 110 -7.27 14.77 -7.98
CA GLU A 110 -6.61 14.04 -9.07
C GLU A 110 -5.26 14.67 -9.43
N LEU A 111 -5.21 16.00 -9.56
CA LEU A 111 -3.97 16.72 -9.80
C LEU A 111 -2.95 16.50 -8.68
N TRP A 112 -3.40 16.49 -7.42
CA TRP A 112 -2.54 16.19 -6.28
C TRP A 112 -1.96 14.77 -6.37
N LEU A 113 -2.80 13.78 -6.61
CA LEU A 113 -2.39 12.38 -6.73
C LEU A 113 -1.36 12.21 -7.84
N VAL A 114 -1.67 12.67 -9.05
CA VAL A 114 -0.81 12.56 -10.22
C VAL A 114 0.52 13.31 -10.03
N THR A 115 0.49 14.43 -9.30
CA THR A 115 1.71 15.14 -8.88
C THR A 115 2.58 14.26 -8.00
N LEU A 116 2.04 13.62 -6.95
CA LEU A 116 2.82 12.75 -6.08
C LEU A 116 3.37 11.52 -6.82
N GLU A 117 2.58 10.94 -7.72
CA GLU A 117 2.96 9.76 -8.50
C GLU A 117 4.14 10.01 -9.43
N ASN A 118 4.24 11.24 -9.97
CA ASN A 118 5.30 11.65 -10.88
C ASN A 118 6.43 12.45 -10.21
N SER A 119 6.28 12.81 -8.95
CA SER A 119 7.31 13.55 -8.19
C SER A 119 8.54 12.66 -8.01
N PRO A 120 9.78 13.12 -8.26
CA PRO A 120 11.00 12.33 -8.05
C PRO A 120 11.44 12.29 -6.57
N CYS A 121 11.11 13.32 -5.78
CA CYS A 121 11.37 13.40 -4.35
C CYS A 121 10.34 14.31 -3.66
N ILE A 122 10.25 14.23 -2.33
CA ILE A 122 9.44 15.15 -1.54
C ILE A 122 10.13 16.53 -1.46
N THR A 123 9.34 17.60 -1.48
CA THR A 123 9.80 18.96 -1.12
C THR A 123 8.98 19.49 0.07
N PRO A 124 9.48 20.47 0.83
CA PRO A 124 8.75 21.05 1.95
C PRO A 124 7.37 21.61 1.55
N GLU A 125 7.27 22.22 0.37
CA GLU A 125 6.03 22.77 -0.16
C GLU A 125 5.04 21.67 -0.52
N LEU A 126 5.49 20.60 -1.18
CA LEU A 126 4.66 19.45 -1.53
C LEU A 126 4.20 18.71 -0.27
N LEU A 127 5.06 18.58 0.74
CA LEU A 127 4.71 18.01 2.03
C LEU A 127 3.64 18.84 2.75
N ARG A 128 3.77 20.17 2.72
CA ARG A 128 2.85 21.10 3.39
C ARG A 128 1.41 21.03 2.88
N ILE A 129 1.17 20.68 1.61
CA ILE A 129 -0.19 20.54 1.06
C ILE A 129 -1.01 19.55 1.88
N PHE A 130 -0.38 18.55 2.52
CA PHE A 130 -1.06 17.56 3.34
C PHE A 130 -1.89 18.15 4.48
N GLN A 131 -1.63 19.39 4.91
CA GLN A 131 -2.47 20.09 5.88
C GLN A 131 -3.96 20.20 5.47
N ASN A 132 -4.28 20.09 4.17
CA ASN A 132 -5.64 20.09 3.65
C ASN A 132 -6.35 18.72 3.85
N MET A 133 -5.61 17.64 4.12
CA MET A 133 -6.15 16.28 4.19
C MET A 133 -7.12 16.02 5.34
N PRO A 134 -6.88 16.46 6.59
CA PRO A 134 -7.79 16.13 7.70
C PRO A 134 -9.25 16.59 7.45
N PRO A 135 -9.53 17.84 7.05
CA PRO A 135 -10.90 18.25 6.69
C PRO A 135 -11.51 17.44 5.55
N LEU A 136 -10.70 16.99 4.58
CA LEU A 136 -11.17 16.16 3.47
C LEU A 136 -11.63 14.77 3.92
N LEU A 137 -10.97 14.19 4.93
CA LEU A 137 -11.36 12.90 5.50
C LEU A 137 -12.65 13.01 6.34
N GLU A 138 -12.90 14.16 6.95
CA GLU A 138 -14.08 14.41 7.78
C GLU A 138 -15.35 14.71 6.96
N GLN A 139 -15.21 15.44 5.85
CA GLN A 139 -16.36 16.06 5.16
C GLN A 139 -16.96 15.27 4.00
N SER A 140 -16.18 14.43 3.30
CA SER A 140 -16.62 13.87 2.00
C SER A 140 -16.33 12.38 1.87
N SER A 141 -17.40 11.57 1.92
CA SER A 141 -17.31 10.13 1.65
C SER A 141 -16.97 9.81 0.18
N GLU A 142 -17.40 10.67 -0.75
CA GLU A 142 -17.23 10.48 -2.20
C GLU A 142 -15.76 10.49 -2.63
N ASN A 143 -14.95 11.34 -1.98
CA ASN A 143 -13.55 11.54 -2.32
C ASN A 143 -12.57 10.67 -1.51
N LEU A 144 -13.05 9.94 -0.50
CA LEU A 144 -12.19 9.16 0.42
C LEU A 144 -11.25 8.21 -0.32
N ARG A 145 -11.72 7.57 -1.39
CA ARG A 145 -10.90 6.65 -2.18
C ARG A 145 -9.67 7.36 -2.75
N THR A 146 -9.83 8.56 -3.28
CA THR A 146 -8.72 9.36 -3.83
C THR A 146 -7.84 9.89 -2.70
N CYS A 147 -8.41 10.33 -1.58
CA CYS A 147 -7.67 10.72 -0.39
C CYS A 147 -6.74 9.60 0.11
N PHE A 148 -7.23 8.35 0.20
CA PHE A 148 -6.41 7.20 0.59
C PHE A 148 -5.29 6.90 -0.41
N LYS A 149 -5.52 7.10 -1.72
CA LYS A 149 -4.45 7.01 -2.72
C LYS A 149 -3.38 8.06 -2.48
N ILE A 150 -3.77 9.32 -2.26
CA ILE A 150 -2.85 10.43 -1.96
C ILE A 150 -2.03 10.13 -0.70
N ILE A 151 -2.67 9.67 0.38
CA ILE A 151 -1.98 9.30 1.62
C ILE A 151 -0.96 8.19 1.37
N ASN A 152 -1.33 7.13 0.63
CA ASN A 152 -0.39 6.09 0.24
C ASN A 152 0.78 6.63 -0.60
N SER A 153 0.52 7.55 -1.53
CA SER A 153 1.56 8.20 -2.34
C SER A 153 2.56 8.96 -1.48
N TYR A 154 2.14 9.66 -0.42
CA TYR A 154 3.05 10.27 0.55
C TYR A 154 3.86 9.22 1.33
N ILE A 155 3.22 8.15 1.79
CA ILE A 155 3.90 7.04 2.49
C ILE A 155 5.01 6.46 1.61
N PHE A 156 4.76 6.23 0.32
CA PHE A 156 5.76 5.73 -0.62
C PHE A 156 6.84 6.77 -0.95
N LEU A 157 6.48 8.05 -1.08
CA LEU A 157 7.38 9.12 -1.49
C LEU A 157 8.41 9.50 -0.42
N SER A 158 7.98 9.64 0.84
CA SER A 158 8.87 9.96 1.97
C SER A 158 8.28 9.48 3.29
N SER A 159 8.33 8.16 3.53
CA SER A 159 7.71 7.57 4.72
C SER A 159 8.17 8.20 6.03
N THR A 160 9.48 8.44 6.21
CA THR A 160 10.00 8.90 7.49
C THR A 160 9.56 10.33 7.79
N GLU A 161 9.79 11.26 6.87
CA GLU A 161 9.45 12.68 7.06
C GLU A 161 7.93 12.88 7.15
N PHE A 162 7.16 12.21 6.27
CA PHE A 162 5.71 12.28 6.28
C PHE A 162 5.12 11.72 7.57
N LEU A 163 5.53 10.50 7.97
CA LEU A 163 4.98 9.85 9.16
C LEU A 163 5.32 10.63 10.43
N GLN A 164 6.54 11.17 10.54
CA GLN A 164 6.92 12.00 11.69
C GLN A 164 6.14 13.31 11.77
N THR A 165 5.77 13.91 10.63
CA THR A 165 5.13 15.23 10.59
C THR A 165 3.62 15.15 10.75
N TYR A 166 2.95 14.23 10.05
CA TYR A 166 1.49 14.26 9.91
C TYR A 166 0.78 13.01 10.44
N ALA A 167 1.47 11.90 10.64
CA ALA A 167 0.74 10.65 10.83
C ALA A 167 0.09 10.47 12.21
N ALA A 168 0.49 11.26 13.22
CA ALA A 168 -0.25 11.30 14.49
C ALA A 168 -1.68 11.83 14.30
N GLY A 169 -1.84 12.96 13.60
CA GLY A 169 -3.16 13.51 13.25
C GLY A 169 -3.93 12.59 12.31
N LEU A 170 -3.24 12.00 11.31
CA LEU A 170 -3.85 11.00 10.42
C LEU A 170 -4.39 9.79 11.19
N CYS A 171 -3.63 9.27 12.17
CA CYS A 171 -4.07 8.14 12.97
C CYS A 171 -5.31 8.48 13.79
N GLN A 172 -5.40 9.71 14.32
CA GLN A 172 -6.61 10.18 15.00
C GLN A 172 -7.81 10.19 14.04
N SER A 173 -7.68 10.80 12.86
CA SER A 173 -8.74 10.82 11.84
C SER A 173 -9.17 9.39 11.44
N PHE A 174 -8.22 8.45 11.33
CA PHE A 174 -8.56 7.05 11.06
C PHE A 174 -9.30 6.37 12.21
N CYS A 175 -8.94 6.64 13.47
CA CYS A 175 -9.66 6.11 14.62
C CYS A 175 -11.11 6.60 14.66
N GLU A 176 -11.34 7.87 14.33
CA GLU A 176 -12.67 8.46 14.25
C GLU A 176 -13.46 7.84 13.08
N LEU A 177 -12.85 7.79 11.88
CA LEU A 177 -13.47 7.26 10.67
C LEU A 177 -13.85 5.78 10.78
N LEU A 178 -13.04 4.95 11.45
CA LEU A 178 -13.30 3.51 11.59
C LEU A 178 -14.59 3.19 12.36
N ASN A 179 -15.12 4.12 13.16
CA ASN A 179 -16.35 3.90 13.93
C ASN A 179 -17.61 3.93 13.06
N ASP A 180 -17.61 4.74 12.00
CA ASP A 180 -18.83 5.06 11.23
C ASP A 180 -18.75 4.68 9.74
N ILE A 181 -17.59 4.22 9.27
CA ILE A 181 -17.38 3.87 7.86
C ILE A 181 -17.86 2.45 7.52
N THR A 182 -18.21 2.25 6.25
CA THR A 182 -18.55 0.93 5.70
C THR A 182 -17.38 -0.06 5.82
N THR A 183 -17.66 -1.36 5.76
CA THR A 183 -16.64 -2.41 5.75
C THR A 183 -15.62 -2.25 4.62
N GLU A 184 -16.06 -1.80 3.44
CA GLU A 184 -15.16 -1.45 2.34
C GLU A 184 -14.21 -0.32 2.73
N GLY A 185 -14.72 0.74 3.36
CA GLY A 185 -13.90 1.84 3.83
C GLY A 185 -12.93 1.45 4.95
N GLN A 186 -13.35 0.57 5.87
CA GLN A 186 -12.45 -0.01 6.88
C GLN A 186 -11.26 -0.73 6.22
N VAL A 187 -11.53 -1.51 5.17
CA VAL A 187 -10.47 -2.19 4.39
C VAL A 187 -9.53 -1.18 3.74
N GLN A 188 -10.03 -0.06 3.20
CA GLN A 188 -9.16 0.97 2.61
C GLN A 188 -8.28 1.66 3.66
N VAL A 189 -8.83 2.01 4.83
CA VAL A 189 -8.07 2.58 5.95
C VAL A 189 -6.96 1.62 6.38
N LEU A 190 -7.30 0.34 6.57
CA LEU A 190 -6.32 -0.65 7.02
C LEU A 190 -5.27 -0.99 5.96
N LYS A 191 -5.58 -0.88 4.67
CA LYS A 191 -4.58 -0.97 3.61
C LYS A 191 -3.56 0.17 3.68
N VAL A 192 -3.97 1.38 4.06
CA VAL A 192 -3.03 2.49 4.31
C VAL A 192 -2.14 2.17 5.51
N VAL A 193 -2.71 1.65 6.60
CA VAL A 193 -1.95 1.23 7.79
C VAL A 193 -0.96 0.11 7.43
N GLU A 194 -1.39 -0.90 6.68
CA GLU A 194 -0.55 -2.00 6.21
C GLU A 194 0.61 -1.49 5.35
N ASN A 195 0.36 -0.55 4.44
CA ASN A 195 1.42 0.08 3.64
C ASN A 195 2.43 0.84 4.50
N ALA A 196 1.97 1.56 5.54
CA ALA A 196 2.87 2.22 6.47
C ALA A 196 3.76 1.22 7.23
N LEU A 197 3.19 0.10 7.67
CA LEU A 197 3.93 -1.00 8.30
C LEU A 197 4.93 -1.64 7.33
N LYS A 198 4.55 -1.84 6.07
CA LYS A 198 5.41 -2.41 5.03
C LYS A 198 6.61 -1.49 4.73
N VAL A 199 6.38 -0.18 4.62
CA VAL A 199 7.42 0.79 4.25
C VAL A 199 8.32 1.15 5.43
N ASN A 200 7.77 1.25 6.64
CA ASN A 200 8.53 1.55 7.85
C ASN A 200 7.97 0.76 9.05
N PRO A 201 8.40 -0.51 9.25
CA PRO A 201 7.82 -1.40 10.26
C PRO A 201 7.91 -0.88 11.70
N VAL A 202 8.97 -0.14 12.03
CA VAL A 202 9.15 0.39 13.40
C VAL A 202 8.28 1.61 13.62
N LEU A 203 8.42 2.65 12.79
CA LEU A 203 7.68 3.89 12.95
C LEU A 203 6.19 3.72 12.67
N GLY A 204 5.84 2.91 11.66
CA GLY A 204 4.46 2.58 11.31
C GLY A 204 3.72 1.91 12.46
N SER A 205 4.35 0.92 13.12
CA SER A 205 3.74 0.26 14.29
C SER A 205 3.54 1.22 15.45
N GLN A 206 4.51 2.10 15.72
CA GLN A 206 4.42 3.08 16.80
C GLN A 206 3.28 4.08 16.58
N ILE A 207 3.16 4.63 15.38
CA ILE A 207 2.17 5.66 15.06
C ILE A 207 0.76 5.08 15.02
N PHE A 208 0.57 3.94 14.34
CA PHE A 208 -0.75 3.32 14.19
C PHE A 208 -1.10 2.37 15.34
N GLN A 209 -0.31 2.35 16.42
CA GLN A 209 -0.59 1.59 17.65
C GLN A 209 -2.04 1.76 18.16
N PRO A 210 -2.69 2.94 18.10
CA PRO A 210 -4.09 3.08 18.53
C PRO A 210 -5.10 2.20 17.78
N ILE A 211 -4.83 1.86 16.52
CA ILE A 211 -5.71 1.07 15.65
C ILE A 211 -5.51 -0.44 15.86
N LEU A 212 -4.27 -0.87 16.13
CA LEU A 212 -3.89 -2.29 16.17
C LEU A 212 -4.66 -3.13 17.22
N PRO A 213 -5.04 -2.62 18.40
CA PRO A 213 -5.92 -3.34 19.33
C PRO A 213 -7.30 -3.69 18.75
N CYS A 214 -7.86 -2.83 17.89
CA CYS A 214 -9.14 -3.09 17.22
C CYS A 214 -8.97 -4.25 16.22
N VAL A 215 -7.91 -4.20 15.41
CA VAL A 215 -7.53 -5.27 14.47
C VAL A 215 -7.35 -6.61 15.20
N PHE A 216 -6.58 -6.61 16.30
CA PHE A 216 -6.33 -7.81 17.10
C PHE A 216 -7.64 -8.39 17.65
N ARG A 217 -8.50 -7.53 18.21
CA ARG A 217 -9.80 -7.95 18.75
C ARG A 217 -10.68 -8.54 17.65
N GLY A 218 -10.74 -7.91 16.47
CA GLY A 218 -11.52 -8.41 15.34
C GLY A 218 -11.08 -9.81 14.89
N ILE A 219 -9.80 -10.15 15.01
CA ILE A 219 -9.30 -11.51 14.76
C ILE A 219 -9.84 -12.50 15.80
N ILE A 220 -9.66 -12.17 17.09
CA ILE A 220 -10.07 -13.05 18.20
C ILE A 220 -11.59 -13.25 18.25
N GLU A 221 -12.37 -12.21 17.98
CA GLU A 221 -13.83 -12.27 17.96
C GLU A 221 -14.37 -12.96 16.70
N GLY A 222 -13.50 -13.25 15.72
CA GLY A 222 -13.87 -13.93 14.49
C GLY A 222 -14.68 -13.04 13.55
N GLU A 223 -14.05 -11.96 13.06
CA GLU A 223 -14.62 -11.06 12.06
C GLU A 223 -15.37 -11.83 10.96
N ARG A 224 -16.63 -11.44 10.76
CA ARG A 224 -17.59 -12.15 9.92
C ARG A 224 -17.40 -11.86 8.45
N TYR A 225 -16.87 -10.69 8.11
CA TYR A 225 -16.64 -10.30 6.72
C TYR A 225 -15.26 -10.80 6.26
N PRO A 226 -15.17 -11.75 5.30
CA PRO A 226 -13.91 -12.37 4.91
C PRO A 226 -12.83 -11.38 4.46
N VAL A 227 -13.23 -10.34 3.72
CA VAL A 227 -12.32 -9.31 3.22
C VAL A 227 -11.71 -8.47 4.35
N VAL A 228 -12.50 -8.19 5.39
CA VAL A 228 -12.05 -7.46 6.58
C VAL A 228 -11.12 -8.36 7.39
N MET A 229 -11.51 -9.61 7.65
CA MET A 229 -10.68 -10.60 8.34
C MET A 229 -9.33 -10.82 7.65
N SER A 230 -9.33 -11.02 6.33
CA SER A 230 -8.10 -11.11 5.51
C SER A 230 -7.20 -9.88 5.68
N THR A 231 -7.79 -8.70 5.81
CA THR A 231 -7.04 -7.45 6.01
C THR A 231 -6.51 -7.33 7.45
N TYR A 232 -7.26 -7.77 8.46
CA TYR A 232 -6.77 -7.85 9.82
C TYR A 232 -5.56 -8.80 9.94
N LEU A 233 -5.66 -10.00 9.36
CA LEU A 233 -4.55 -10.97 9.33
C LEU A 233 -3.34 -10.43 8.58
N GLY A 234 -3.54 -9.72 7.46
CA GLY A 234 -2.46 -9.04 6.74
C GLY A 234 -1.72 -8.01 7.60
N VAL A 235 -2.47 -7.12 8.26
CA VAL A 235 -1.89 -6.11 9.18
C VAL A 235 -1.13 -6.78 10.32
N MET A 236 -1.72 -7.79 10.96
CA MET A 236 -1.07 -8.51 12.07
C MET A 236 0.16 -9.29 11.59
N GLY A 237 0.12 -9.85 10.37
CA GLY A 237 1.24 -10.55 9.75
C GLY A 237 2.44 -9.63 9.54
N ARG A 238 2.20 -8.39 9.10
CA ARG A 238 3.26 -7.36 9.00
C ARG A 238 3.89 -7.05 10.35
N VAL A 239 3.06 -6.85 11.38
CA VAL A 239 3.54 -6.56 12.74
C VAL A 239 4.37 -7.72 13.30
N MET A 240 3.85 -8.95 13.19
CA MET A 240 4.50 -10.16 13.71
C MET A 240 5.83 -10.46 13.01
N LEU A 241 5.85 -10.38 11.67
CA LEU A 241 7.02 -10.74 10.86
C LEU A 241 8.11 -9.65 10.86
N GLN A 242 7.74 -8.37 10.84
CA GLN A 242 8.69 -7.27 10.62
C GLN A 242 9.00 -6.46 11.89
N ASN A 243 8.22 -6.60 12.98
CA ASN A 243 8.44 -5.90 14.24
C ASN A 243 8.03 -6.74 15.46
N THR A 244 8.72 -7.86 15.66
CA THR A 244 8.43 -8.84 16.71
C THR A 244 8.42 -8.23 18.13
N SER A 245 9.31 -7.27 18.41
CA SER A 245 9.36 -6.59 19.72
C SER A 245 8.08 -5.79 20.02
N PHE A 246 7.54 -5.13 19.01
CA PHE A 246 6.26 -4.44 19.12
C PHE A 246 5.10 -5.44 19.22
N PHE A 247 5.13 -6.53 18.43
CA PHE A 247 4.12 -7.58 18.51
C PHE A 247 3.99 -8.14 19.93
N SER A 248 5.11 -8.50 20.58
CA SER A 248 5.10 -8.97 21.98
C SER A 248 4.53 -7.92 22.95
N SER A 249 4.84 -6.64 22.73
CA SER A 249 4.31 -5.55 23.55
C SER A 249 2.81 -5.38 23.36
N LEU A 250 2.31 -5.45 22.12
CA LEU A 250 0.89 -5.40 21.79
C LEU A 250 0.14 -6.60 22.40
N LEU A 251 0.69 -7.80 22.27
CA LEU A 251 0.12 -9.02 22.81
C LEU A 251 -0.01 -8.93 24.34
N ASN A 252 1.00 -8.43 25.04
CA ASN A 252 0.94 -8.20 26.49
C ASN A 252 -0.17 -7.21 26.88
N VAL A 253 -0.30 -6.09 26.15
CA VAL A 253 -1.39 -5.12 26.37
C VAL A 253 -2.76 -5.76 26.15
N MET A 254 -2.91 -6.59 25.11
CA MET A 254 -4.16 -7.28 24.82
C MET A 254 -4.48 -8.38 25.84
N ALA A 255 -3.47 -9.11 26.32
CA ALA A 255 -3.59 -10.12 27.37
C ALA A 255 -4.18 -9.49 28.65
N HIS A 256 -3.65 -8.34 29.08
CA HIS A 256 -4.21 -7.58 30.19
C HIS A 256 -5.65 -7.11 29.94
N LYS A 257 -5.98 -6.62 28.74
CA LYS A 257 -7.34 -6.16 28.41
C LYS A 257 -8.36 -7.31 28.35
N CYS A 258 -7.94 -8.47 27.87
CA CYS A 258 -8.77 -9.67 27.77
C CYS A 258 -8.81 -10.48 29.08
N ASN A 259 -8.01 -10.11 30.08
CA ASN A 259 -7.82 -10.87 31.31
C ASN A 259 -7.46 -12.34 31.04
N GLN A 260 -6.52 -12.55 30.13
CA GLN A 260 -6.01 -13.87 29.72
C GLN A 260 -4.48 -13.89 29.81
N GLU A 261 -3.91 -15.08 29.99
CA GLU A 261 -2.46 -15.26 29.86
C GLU A 261 -2.00 -14.98 28.43
N MET A 262 -0.81 -14.41 28.30
CA MET A 262 -0.25 -13.96 27.02
C MET A 262 -0.16 -15.11 26.00
N ASP A 263 0.31 -16.28 26.45
CA ASP A 263 0.50 -17.45 25.60
C ASP A 263 -0.84 -18.03 25.16
N GLN A 264 -1.83 -18.09 26.05
CA GLN A 264 -3.18 -18.56 25.70
C GLN A 264 -3.82 -17.65 24.65
N LEU A 265 -3.64 -16.32 24.79
CA LEU A 265 -4.15 -15.37 23.82
C LEU A 265 -3.48 -15.52 22.44
N LEU A 266 -2.17 -15.78 22.42
CA LEU A 266 -1.43 -16.10 21.20
C LEU A 266 -1.96 -17.39 20.56
N GLY A 267 -2.17 -18.44 21.35
CA GLY A 267 -2.74 -19.70 20.88
C GLY A 267 -4.12 -19.52 20.24
N ASN A 268 -5.00 -18.74 20.87
CA ASN A 268 -6.32 -18.40 20.32
C ASN A 268 -6.21 -17.61 19.01
N MET A 269 -5.23 -16.70 18.90
CA MET A 269 -4.98 -15.95 17.67
C MET A 269 -4.51 -16.86 16.54
N ILE A 270 -3.58 -17.80 16.81
CA ILE A 270 -3.08 -18.76 15.82
C ILE A 270 -4.22 -19.66 15.34
N GLU A 271 -5.04 -20.18 16.26
CA GLU A 271 -6.20 -21.00 15.93
C GLU A 271 -7.19 -20.25 15.03
N MET A 272 -7.53 -19.01 15.39
CA MET A 272 -8.38 -18.17 14.54
C MET A 272 -7.75 -17.84 13.19
N TRP A 273 -6.43 -17.72 13.12
CA TRP A 273 -5.70 -17.49 11.88
C TRP A 273 -5.81 -18.70 10.95
N VAL A 274 -5.58 -19.91 11.49
CA VAL A 274 -5.67 -21.17 10.77
C VAL A 274 -7.10 -21.37 10.26
N ASP A 275 -8.09 -21.21 11.13
CA ASP A 275 -9.52 -21.35 10.82
C ASP A 275 -10.07 -20.37 9.77
N ARG A 276 -9.31 -19.31 9.46
CA ARG A 276 -9.74 -18.23 8.56
C ARG A 276 -8.76 -18.01 7.40
N MET A 277 -7.83 -18.94 7.19
CA MET A 277 -6.89 -18.88 6.07
C MET A 277 -7.60 -18.82 4.72
N ASP A 278 -8.72 -19.54 4.55
CA ASP A 278 -9.55 -19.55 3.33
C ASP A 278 -10.12 -18.18 2.96
N ASN A 279 -10.22 -17.24 3.92
CA ASN A 279 -10.63 -15.87 3.61
C ASN A 279 -9.57 -15.10 2.83
N ILE A 280 -8.32 -15.58 2.81
CA ILE A 280 -7.21 -14.96 2.09
C ILE A 280 -7.10 -15.61 0.72
N THR A 281 -7.45 -14.86 -0.32
CA THR A 281 -7.42 -15.32 -1.72
C THR A 281 -6.17 -14.91 -2.49
N GLN A 282 -5.38 -13.98 -1.96
CA GLN A 282 -4.20 -13.43 -2.63
C GLN A 282 -2.95 -14.22 -2.21
N PRO A 283 -2.20 -14.84 -3.16
CA PRO A 283 -1.01 -15.65 -2.84
C PRO A 283 0.04 -14.89 -2.01
N GLU A 284 0.27 -13.60 -2.29
CA GLU A 284 1.19 -12.75 -1.52
C GLU A 284 0.81 -12.67 -0.03
N ARG A 285 -0.50 -12.56 0.27
CA ARG A 285 -1.00 -12.50 1.65
C ARG A 285 -1.00 -13.87 2.33
N ARG A 286 -1.21 -14.94 1.56
CA ARG A 286 -1.09 -16.33 2.07
C ARG A 286 0.37 -16.63 2.43
N LYS A 287 1.32 -16.27 1.56
CA LYS A 287 2.76 -16.32 1.85
C LYS A 287 3.13 -15.47 3.07
N LEU A 288 2.63 -14.23 3.20
CA LEU A 288 2.84 -13.41 4.39
C LEU A 288 2.38 -14.12 5.67
N SER A 289 1.20 -14.76 5.64
CA SER A 289 0.66 -15.49 6.80
C SER A 289 1.54 -16.68 7.17
N ALA A 290 1.97 -17.47 6.18
CA ALA A 290 2.88 -18.59 6.39
C ALA A 290 4.22 -18.13 6.98
N LEU A 291 4.87 -17.12 6.39
CA LEU A 291 6.12 -16.53 6.90
C LEU A 291 5.95 -16.01 8.34
N ALA A 292 4.85 -15.32 8.62
CA ALA A 292 4.58 -14.77 9.94
C ALA A 292 4.41 -15.88 10.98
N LEU A 293 3.59 -16.90 10.72
CA LEU A 293 3.37 -18.01 11.67
C LEU A 293 4.64 -18.86 11.85
N LEU A 294 5.37 -19.15 10.77
CA LEU A 294 6.68 -19.82 10.85
C LEU A 294 7.72 -19.01 11.63
N SER A 295 7.61 -17.68 11.67
CA SER A 295 8.52 -16.84 12.44
C SER A 295 8.44 -17.06 13.96
N LEU A 296 7.35 -17.67 14.44
CA LEU A 296 7.19 -18.11 15.84
C LEU A 296 8.06 -19.31 16.19
N LEU A 297 8.60 -20.02 15.19
CA LEU A 297 9.55 -21.10 15.37
C LEU A 297 11.00 -20.57 15.28
N PRO A 298 11.97 -21.19 15.96
CA PRO A 298 11.79 -22.25 16.94
C PRO A 298 11.21 -21.74 18.26
N SER A 299 10.48 -22.59 18.99
CA SER A 299 9.90 -22.26 20.30
C SER A 299 9.77 -23.47 21.22
N ASP A 300 10.10 -23.27 22.51
CA ASP A 300 9.87 -24.19 23.62
C ASP A 300 8.55 -23.90 24.36
N ASN A 301 7.78 -22.91 23.90
CA ASN A 301 6.49 -22.56 24.47
C ASN A 301 5.44 -23.64 24.18
N SER A 302 4.80 -24.18 25.23
CA SER A 302 3.83 -25.26 25.10
C SER A 302 2.63 -24.89 24.23
N VAL A 303 2.16 -23.64 24.27
CA VAL A 303 1.01 -23.22 23.45
C VAL A 303 1.38 -23.14 21.97
N ILE A 304 2.59 -22.68 21.64
CA ILE A 304 3.07 -22.68 20.26
C ILE A 304 3.25 -24.12 19.75
N GLN A 305 3.75 -25.02 20.61
CA GLN A 305 3.86 -26.45 20.31
C GLN A 305 2.50 -27.11 20.09
N ASP A 306 1.50 -26.81 20.92
CA ASP A 306 0.12 -27.29 20.76
C ASP A 306 -0.51 -26.81 19.44
N LYS A 307 -0.08 -25.64 18.94
CA LYS A 307 -0.52 -25.08 17.65
C LYS A 307 0.40 -25.42 16.47
N PHE A 308 1.41 -26.26 16.67
CA PHE A 308 2.43 -26.58 15.65
C PHE A 308 1.81 -27.14 14.36
N CYS A 309 0.86 -28.07 14.46
CA CYS A 309 0.21 -28.66 13.29
C CYS A 309 -0.51 -27.62 12.42
N GLY A 310 -1.16 -26.63 13.04
CA GLY A 310 -1.79 -25.51 12.33
C GLY A 310 -0.76 -24.65 11.59
N ILE A 311 0.37 -24.34 12.24
CA ILE A 311 1.46 -23.58 11.61
C ILE A 311 2.00 -24.32 10.38
N ILE A 312 2.20 -25.64 10.49
CA ILE A 312 2.70 -26.45 9.37
C ILE A 312 1.66 -26.55 8.25
N ASN A 313 0.39 -26.73 8.57
CA ASN A 313 -0.68 -26.76 7.57
C ASN A 313 -0.70 -25.47 6.73
N ILE A 314 -0.67 -24.30 7.38
CA ILE A 314 -0.64 -23.00 6.70
C ILE A 314 0.63 -22.81 5.86
N SER A 315 1.76 -23.37 6.32
CA SER A 315 3.01 -23.34 5.58
C SER A 315 2.91 -24.15 4.30
N VAL A 316 2.37 -25.37 4.36
CA VAL A 316 2.18 -26.26 3.20
C VAL A 316 1.17 -25.67 2.22
N GLU A 317 0.04 -25.13 2.70
CA GLU A 317 -0.90 -24.41 1.86
C GLU A 317 -0.21 -23.25 1.13
N GLY A 318 0.54 -22.42 1.86
CA GLY A 318 1.28 -21.31 1.27
C GLY A 318 2.34 -21.76 0.26
N LEU A 319 2.95 -22.93 0.44
CA LEU A 319 3.88 -23.52 -0.53
C LEU A 319 3.15 -23.88 -1.83
N HIS A 320 1.99 -24.53 -1.77
CA HIS A 320 1.19 -24.83 -2.96
C HIS A 320 0.75 -23.58 -3.73
N ASP A 321 0.47 -22.47 -3.02
CA ASP A 321 0.04 -21.23 -3.67
C ASP A 321 1.15 -20.51 -4.45
N VAL A 322 2.42 -20.69 -4.06
CA VAL A 322 3.53 -19.89 -4.59
C VAL A 322 4.63 -20.70 -5.26
N MET A 323 4.70 -22.01 -5.03
CA MET A 323 5.72 -22.85 -5.66
C MET A 323 5.24 -23.31 -7.03
N THR A 324 6.06 -23.09 -8.04
CA THR A 324 5.86 -23.61 -9.40
C THR A 324 6.94 -24.62 -9.71
N GLU A 325 6.57 -25.81 -10.18
CA GLU A 325 7.52 -26.81 -10.65
C GLU A 325 8.10 -26.40 -12.01
N ASP A 326 9.43 -26.35 -12.11
CA ASP A 326 10.13 -26.22 -13.38
C ASP A 326 10.08 -27.55 -14.14
N PRO A 327 9.44 -27.62 -15.33
CA PRO A 327 9.29 -28.86 -16.08
C PRO A 327 10.62 -29.49 -16.50
N GLU A 328 11.67 -28.69 -16.67
CA GLU A 328 12.98 -29.14 -17.16
C GLU A 328 13.84 -29.68 -16.02
N THR A 329 13.88 -28.97 -14.89
CA THR A 329 14.73 -29.32 -13.75
C THR A 329 14.02 -30.15 -12.69
N ARG A 330 12.68 -30.23 -12.74
CA ARG A 330 11.81 -30.78 -11.68
C ARG A 330 12.09 -30.16 -10.31
N THR A 331 12.53 -28.90 -10.30
CA THR A 331 12.77 -28.15 -9.07
C THR A 331 11.62 -27.18 -8.84
N TYR A 332 11.33 -26.88 -7.58
CA TYR A 332 10.33 -25.88 -7.22
C TYR A 332 10.96 -24.49 -7.18
N LYS A 333 10.27 -23.52 -7.78
CA LYS A 333 10.61 -22.10 -7.71
C LYS A 333 9.47 -21.33 -7.08
N ASP A 334 9.78 -20.54 -6.05
CA ASP A 334 8.87 -19.58 -5.45
C ASP A 334 8.62 -18.42 -6.43
N CYS A 335 7.42 -18.34 -6.99
CA CYS A 335 7.05 -17.37 -8.02
C CYS A 335 6.87 -15.95 -7.48
N MET A 336 6.82 -15.77 -6.15
CA MET A 336 6.72 -14.46 -5.52
C MET A 336 8.09 -13.82 -5.32
N LEU A 337 9.18 -14.56 -5.49
CA LEU A 337 10.54 -14.04 -5.37
C LEU A 337 10.90 -13.12 -6.53
N MET A 338 11.29 -11.89 -6.19
CA MET A 338 11.79 -10.95 -7.18
C MET A 338 13.30 -11.08 -7.31
N SER A 339 13.79 -11.42 -8.50
CA SER A 339 15.22 -11.35 -8.79
C SER A 339 15.62 -9.90 -9.06
N HIS A 340 16.77 -9.46 -8.53
CA HIS A 340 17.30 -8.12 -8.79
C HIS A 340 17.59 -7.84 -10.28
N LEU A 341 17.57 -8.88 -11.12
CA LEU A 341 18.03 -8.85 -12.52
C LEU A 341 16.87 -8.85 -13.53
N GLU A 342 15.63 -9.08 -13.10
CA GLU A 342 14.45 -8.96 -13.97
C GLU A 342 14.02 -7.49 -14.06
N GLU A 343 14.68 -6.76 -14.95
CA GLU A 343 14.04 -5.62 -15.60
C GLU A 343 12.92 -6.17 -16.47
N PRO A 344 11.64 -5.84 -16.21
CA PRO A 344 10.59 -6.18 -17.14
C PRO A 344 10.97 -5.54 -18.48
N LYS A 345 11.01 -6.37 -19.53
CA LYS A 345 11.16 -5.89 -20.89
C LYS A 345 9.90 -5.08 -21.19
N ALA A 346 9.94 -3.77 -20.96
CA ALA A 346 8.88 -2.87 -21.40
C ALA A 346 8.66 -3.15 -22.89
N THR A 347 7.47 -3.61 -23.23
CA THR A 347 7.08 -3.71 -24.63
C THR A 347 6.99 -2.29 -25.21
N GLU A 348 7.21 -2.10 -26.51
CA GLU A 348 7.17 -0.75 -27.12
C GLU A 348 5.81 -0.03 -26.93
N ASP A 349 4.76 -0.79 -26.59
CA ASP A 349 3.39 -0.32 -26.35
C ASP A 349 3.07 -0.05 -24.86
N GLU A 350 3.97 -0.34 -23.91
CA GLU A 350 3.73 -0.09 -22.48
C GLU A 350 4.04 1.35 -22.08
N GLU A 351 3.11 1.97 -21.36
CA GLU A 351 3.36 3.29 -20.79
C GLU A 351 4.56 3.24 -19.83
N PRO A 352 5.44 4.25 -19.89
CA PRO A 352 6.62 4.29 -19.06
C PRO A 352 6.22 4.40 -17.58
N PRO A 353 6.87 3.65 -16.67
CA PRO A 353 6.47 3.60 -15.28
C PRO A 353 6.63 4.96 -14.60
N THR A 354 5.65 5.32 -13.76
CA THR A 354 5.72 6.54 -12.94
C THR A 354 6.83 6.43 -11.89
N GLU A 355 7.18 7.56 -11.26
CA GLU A 355 8.14 7.55 -10.15
C GLU A 355 7.61 6.74 -8.95
N GLN A 356 6.29 6.73 -8.73
CA GLN A 356 5.67 5.88 -7.72
C GLN A 356 5.76 4.39 -8.06
N ASP A 357 5.61 3.99 -9.32
CA ASP A 357 5.78 2.58 -9.72
C ASP A 357 7.20 2.10 -9.47
N LYS A 358 8.19 2.94 -9.78
CA LYS A 358 9.59 2.68 -9.43
C LYS A 358 9.76 2.50 -7.92
N ARG A 359 9.16 3.35 -7.09
CA ARG A 359 9.22 3.20 -5.62
C ARG A 359 8.57 1.92 -5.13
N LYS A 360 7.38 1.57 -5.65
CA LYS A 360 6.70 0.31 -5.31
C LYS A 360 7.54 -0.90 -5.67
N LYS A 361 8.19 -0.89 -6.85
CA LYS A 361 9.14 -1.93 -7.26
C LYS A 361 10.33 -2.02 -6.29
N MET A 362 10.94 -0.88 -5.95
CA MET A 362 12.06 -0.84 -4.99
C MET A 362 11.66 -1.29 -3.58
N LEU A 363 10.42 -1.05 -3.16
CA LEU A 363 9.87 -1.54 -1.91
C LEU A 363 9.65 -3.05 -1.95
N ALA A 364 9.11 -3.58 -3.06
CA ALA A 364 8.92 -5.01 -3.22
C ALA A 364 10.24 -5.78 -3.11
N LEU A 365 11.34 -5.23 -3.66
CA LEU A 365 12.70 -5.77 -3.52
C LEU A 365 13.26 -5.79 -2.08
N LYS A 366 12.55 -5.21 -1.10
CA LYS A 366 12.91 -5.22 0.33
C LYS A 366 11.87 -5.94 1.20
N ASP A 367 10.72 -6.29 0.63
CA ASP A 367 9.63 -6.91 1.37
C ASP A 367 9.94 -8.41 1.55
N PRO A 368 9.90 -8.96 2.79
CA PRO A 368 10.11 -10.38 3.04
C PRO A 368 9.28 -11.31 2.15
N VAL A 369 8.07 -10.91 1.76
CA VAL A 369 7.20 -11.70 0.86
C VAL A 369 7.86 -11.95 -0.50
N HIS A 370 8.71 -11.03 -0.98
CA HIS A 370 9.37 -11.12 -2.28
C HIS A 370 10.88 -11.39 -2.19
N THR A 371 11.46 -11.37 -0.98
CA THR A 371 12.90 -11.60 -0.77
C THR A 371 13.20 -12.91 -0.05
N VAL A 372 12.23 -13.50 0.65
CA VAL A 372 12.40 -14.75 1.40
C VAL A 372 11.70 -15.89 0.65
N SER A 373 12.46 -16.95 0.34
CA SER A 373 11.89 -18.19 -0.21
C SER A 373 11.08 -18.88 0.89
N LEU A 374 9.79 -19.12 0.65
CA LEU A 374 8.96 -19.79 1.66
C LEU A 374 9.46 -21.21 1.92
N GLN A 375 9.92 -21.91 0.88
CA GLN A 375 10.46 -23.28 0.97
C GLN A 375 11.72 -23.33 1.85
N GLN A 376 12.68 -22.45 1.58
CA GLN A 376 13.91 -22.33 2.38
C GLN A 376 13.58 -21.97 3.83
N PHE A 377 12.73 -20.98 4.03
CA PHE A 377 12.38 -20.49 5.36
C PHE A 377 11.67 -21.57 6.18
N THR A 378 10.78 -22.34 5.56
CA THR A 378 10.12 -23.48 6.20
C THR A 378 11.14 -24.53 6.64
N TYR A 379 12.08 -24.91 5.77
CA TYR A 379 13.14 -25.85 6.10
C TYR A 379 13.98 -25.37 7.29
N GLU A 380 14.46 -24.13 7.23
CA GLU A 380 15.32 -23.55 8.28
C GLU A 380 14.61 -23.50 9.63
N LYS A 381 13.33 -23.14 9.64
CA LYS A 381 12.52 -23.06 10.87
C LYS A 381 12.24 -24.44 11.47
N LEU A 382 11.95 -25.44 10.64
CA LEU A 382 11.77 -26.82 11.11
C LEU A 382 13.07 -27.41 11.65
N LYS A 383 14.20 -27.17 10.96
CA LYS A 383 15.51 -27.61 11.42
C LYS A 383 15.88 -26.95 12.76
N ALA A 384 15.67 -25.64 12.89
CA ALA A 384 15.90 -24.94 14.14
C ALA A 384 14.99 -25.45 15.28
N GLN A 385 13.74 -25.82 14.98
CA GLN A 385 12.83 -26.44 15.96
C GLN A 385 13.34 -27.82 16.40
N GLN A 386 13.86 -28.62 15.46
CA GLN A 386 14.46 -29.92 15.75
C GLN A 386 15.72 -29.78 16.60
N GLU A 387 16.57 -28.80 16.32
CA GLU A 387 17.78 -28.51 17.11
C GLU A 387 17.42 -28.09 18.55
N LEU A 388 16.33 -27.33 18.74
CA LEU A 388 15.89 -26.88 20.06
C LEU A 388 15.31 -28.02 20.93
N LEU A 389 14.47 -28.89 20.36
CA LEU A 389 13.76 -29.93 21.10
C LEU A 389 14.47 -31.30 21.10
N GLY A 390 15.45 -31.47 20.22
CA GLY A 390 16.04 -32.77 19.90
C GLY A 390 15.13 -33.64 19.04
N GLU A 391 15.67 -34.74 18.52
CA GLU A 391 14.97 -35.62 17.56
C GLU A 391 13.66 -36.18 18.12
N GLN A 392 13.65 -36.66 19.37
CA GLN A 392 12.45 -37.26 19.98
C GLN A 392 11.34 -36.23 20.22
N GLY A 393 11.69 -35.03 20.71
CA GLY A 393 10.72 -33.96 20.93
C GLY A 393 10.13 -33.46 19.62
N PHE A 394 10.97 -33.29 18.59
CA PHE A 394 10.52 -32.90 17.27
C PHE A 394 9.65 -33.97 16.60
N GLN A 395 10.01 -35.25 16.72
CA GLN A 395 9.20 -36.34 16.19
C GLN A 395 7.81 -36.35 16.84
N SER A 396 7.71 -36.14 18.16
CA SER A 396 6.43 -36.02 18.85
C SER A 396 5.58 -34.85 18.34
N LEU A 397 6.19 -33.72 17.94
CA LEU A 397 5.46 -32.62 17.30
C LEU A 397 4.99 -33.00 15.89
N MET A 398 5.84 -33.63 15.09
CA MET A 398 5.49 -34.05 13.74
C MET A 398 4.37 -35.09 13.72
N GLU A 399 4.24 -35.93 14.75
CA GLU A 399 3.12 -36.86 14.92
C GLU A 399 1.76 -36.17 15.12
N THR A 400 1.74 -34.88 15.49
CA THR A 400 0.51 -34.08 15.58
C THR A 400 0.04 -33.55 14.22
N VAL A 401 0.90 -33.59 13.21
CA VAL A 401 0.61 -33.12 11.85
C VAL A 401 -0.03 -34.25 11.05
N ASP A 402 -1.06 -33.94 10.26
CA ASP A 402 -1.70 -34.93 9.40
C ASP A 402 -0.69 -35.59 8.43
N THR A 403 -0.86 -36.89 8.20
CA THR A 403 0.12 -37.69 7.43
C THR A 403 0.22 -37.23 5.98
N GLU A 404 -0.87 -36.75 5.39
CA GLU A 404 -0.88 -36.21 4.03
C GLU A 404 -0.11 -34.89 3.97
N ILE A 405 -0.30 -34.00 4.94
CA ILE A 405 0.42 -32.73 5.05
C ILE A 405 1.92 -32.97 5.25
N VAL A 406 2.32 -33.95 6.09
CA VAL A 406 3.73 -34.34 6.24
C VAL A 406 4.32 -34.85 4.92
N THR A 407 3.56 -35.64 4.17
CA THR A 407 4.02 -36.16 2.87
C THR A 407 4.24 -35.01 1.87
N GLN A 408 3.27 -34.11 1.73
CA GLN A 408 3.38 -32.92 0.86
C GLN A 408 4.54 -32.01 1.28
N LEU A 409 4.71 -31.79 2.58
CA LEU A 409 5.84 -31.02 3.10
C LEU A 409 7.17 -31.67 2.72
N GLN A 410 7.30 -33.00 2.89
CA GLN A 410 8.51 -33.72 2.50
C GLN A 410 8.81 -33.57 1.01
N GLU A 411 7.80 -33.63 0.13
CA GLU A 411 7.98 -33.41 -1.32
C GLU A 411 8.59 -32.05 -1.62
N PHE A 412 8.10 -30.98 -0.98
CA PHE A 412 8.72 -29.66 -1.12
C PHE A 412 10.12 -29.60 -0.51
N LEU A 413 10.44 -30.41 0.50
CA LEU A 413 11.74 -30.34 1.19
C LEU A 413 12.81 -31.30 0.66
N GLN A 414 12.52 -32.13 -0.35
CA GLN A 414 13.46 -33.12 -0.92
C GLN A 414 14.80 -32.54 -1.43
N GLY A 415 14.90 -31.22 -1.61
CA GLY A 415 16.11 -30.53 -2.06
C GLY A 415 17.07 -30.05 -0.96
N PHE A 416 16.80 -30.31 0.33
CA PHE A 416 17.54 -29.74 1.46
C PHE A 416 18.17 -30.76 2.43
#